data_AF-A0A8T4DPD4-F1
#
_entry.id   AF-A0A8T4DPD4-F1
#
_cell.length_a   1.000
_cell.length_b   1.000
_cell.length_c   1.000
_cell.angle_alpha   90.00
_cell.angle_beta   90.00
_cell.angle_gamma   90.00
#
_symmetry.space_group_name_H-M   'P 1'
#
loop_
_entity.id
_entity.type
_entity.pdbx_description
1 polymer ?
#
loop_
_entity_poly.entity_id
_entity_poly.type
_entity_poly.pdbx_seq_one_letter_code
_entity_poly.pdbx_strand_id
1 'polypeptide(L)'
;MTERIISDEEKLFPEEKVYESEFFTASQDWEVAIPGFYIVTPKRRVKTILDLSDEETLDFIGTIKQVRKAMLEVLGIKDVYYFQNEDTPLQFHLWMLPYCDWMEGVAGRGPGILLQVWEYAKENLNTPEAIKETKDAARKMREYFEKRKSL
;
A
#
# COMPACT_ATOMS: atom_id res chain seq x y z
N MET A 1 -21.27 -5.83 14.65
CA MET A 1 -20.40 -4.86 13.96
C MET A 1 -21.08 -4.50 12.66
N THR A 2 -21.47 -3.25 12.50
CA THR A 2 -22.10 -2.77 11.27
C THR A 2 -21.00 -2.70 10.20
N GLU A 3 -21.16 -3.43 9.10
CA GLU A 3 -20.30 -3.29 7.92
C GLU A 3 -20.33 -1.81 7.49
N ARG A 4 -19.22 -1.09 7.67
CA ARG A 4 -19.02 0.15 6.92
C ARG A 4 -18.63 -0.26 5.52
N ILE A 5 -19.64 -0.31 4.64
CA ILE A 5 -19.40 -0.27 3.20
C ILE A 5 -18.85 1.13 2.94
N ILE A 6 -17.53 1.24 2.73
CA ILE A 6 -16.90 2.49 2.30
C ILE A 6 -17.52 2.83 0.93
N SER A 7 -18.26 3.93 0.84
CA SER A 7 -18.84 4.35 -0.43
C SER A 7 -17.72 4.77 -1.38
N ASP A 8 -17.89 4.54 -2.68
CA ASP A 8 -16.88 4.96 -3.67
C ASP A 8 -16.65 6.49 -3.70
N GLU A 9 -17.57 7.26 -3.11
CA GLU A 9 -17.46 8.72 -2.94
C GLU A 9 -16.43 9.14 -1.87
N GLU A 10 -15.94 8.22 -1.01
CA GLU A 10 -14.93 8.50 0.02
C GLU A 10 -13.49 8.09 -0.36
N LYS A 11 -13.28 7.45 -1.51
CA LYS A 11 -11.95 6.98 -1.93
C LYS A 11 -11.15 8.08 -2.62
N LEU A 12 -10.02 8.46 -2.04
CA LEU A 12 -9.08 9.42 -2.65
C LEU A 12 -8.33 8.83 -3.85
N PHE A 13 -8.07 7.52 -3.83
CA PHE A 13 -7.28 6.81 -4.85
C PHE A 13 -7.98 5.50 -5.27
N PRO A 14 -9.10 5.56 -6.01
CA PRO A 14 -9.90 4.37 -6.30
C PRO A 14 -9.20 3.32 -7.18
N GLU A 15 -8.29 3.73 -8.07
CA GLU A 15 -7.67 2.84 -9.07
C GLU A 15 -6.17 3.09 -9.27
N GLU A 16 -5.48 3.61 -8.24
CA GLU A 16 -4.09 4.05 -8.36
C GLU A 16 -3.10 2.86 -8.25
N LYS A 17 -3.21 1.91 -9.18
CA LYS A 17 -2.34 0.75 -9.31
C LYS A 17 -0.92 1.17 -9.70
N VAL A 18 0.09 0.56 -9.09
CA VAL A 18 1.51 0.84 -9.36
C VAL A 18 2.26 -0.35 -9.94
N TYR A 19 1.83 -1.56 -9.60
CA TYR A 19 2.46 -2.79 -10.08
C TYR A 19 1.45 -3.92 -10.16
N GLU A 20 1.73 -4.88 -11.05
CA GLU A 20 0.94 -6.08 -11.20
C GLU A 20 1.85 -7.22 -11.62
N SER A 21 1.75 -8.32 -10.88
CA SER A 21 2.38 -9.62 -11.15
C SER A 21 1.35 -10.59 -11.74
N GLU A 22 1.62 -11.90 -11.72
CA GLU A 22 0.67 -12.89 -12.21
C GLU A 22 -0.60 -12.94 -11.36
N PHE A 23 -0.47 -13.05 -10.04
CA PHE A 23 -1.56 -13.27 -9.09
C PHE A 23 -1.88 -12.06 -8.21
N PHE A 24 -1.01 -11.05 -8.14
CA PHE A 24 -1.15 -9.91 -7.23
C PHE A 24 -1.11 -8.56 -7.94
N THR A 25 -1.67 -7.56 -7.27
CA THR A 25 -1.60 -6.13 -7.61
C THR A 25 -1.04 -5.37 -6.42
N ALA A 26 -0.23 -4.34 -6.70
CA ALA A 26 0.12 -3.32 -5.73
C ALA A 26 -0.49 -1.99 -6.16
N SER A 27 -1.20 -1.33 -5.24
CA SER A 27 -1.89 -0.05 -5.47
C SER A 27 -1.66 0.90 -4.30
N GLN A 28 -1.79 2.21 -4.53
CA GLN A 28 -1.81 3.20 -3.44
C GLN A 28 -3.00 2.94 -2.51
N ASP A 29 -2.81 3.18 -1.20
CA ASP A 29 -3.91 3.17 -0.24
C ASP A 29 -5.02 4.15 -0.65
N TRP A 30 -6.28 3.73 -0.57
CA TRP A 30 -7.40 4.52 -1.09
C TRP A 30 -7.90 5.62 -0.14
N GLU A 31 -7.52 5.62 1.15
CA GLU A 31 -8.02 6.58 2.16
C GLU A 31 -7.02 7.66 2.55
N VAL A 32 -5.71 7.39 2.43
CA VAL A 32 -4.67 8.30 2.92
C VAL A 32 -3.65 8.69 1.85
N ALA A 33 -3.39 10.00 1.77
CA ALA A 33 -2.38 10.59 0.90
C ALA A 33 -0.98 10.51 1.52
N ILE A 34 -0.49 9.29 1.77
CA ILE A 34 0.89 9.03 2.17
C ILE A 34 1.66 8.50 0.93
N PRO A 35 2.63 9.27 0.40
CA PRO A 35 3.40 8.84 -0.76
C PRO A 35 4.15 7.53 -0.48
N GLY A 36 3.87 6.50 -1.29
CA GLY A 36 4.50 5.20 -1.15
C GLY A 36 3.77 4.23 -0.22
N PHE A 37 2.62 4.61 0.34
CA PHE A 37 1.79 3.68 1.10
C PHE A 37 1.02 2.78 0.14
N TYR A 38 1.52 1.55 -0.01
CA TYR A 38 0.97 0.58 -0.94
C TYR A 38 0.22 -0.55 -0.24
N ILE A 39 -0.83 -1.03 -0.90
CA ILE A 39 -1.57 -2.23 -0.56
C ILE A 39 -1.24 -3.30 -1.61
N VAL A 40 -0.75 -4.45 -1.19
CA VAL A 40 -0.61 -5.64 -2.04
C VAL A 40 -1.83 -6.53 -1.83
N THR A 41 -2.56 -6.80 -2.90
CA THR A 41 -3.79 -7.60 -2.88
C THR A 41 -3.77 -8.69 -3.96
N PRO A 42 -4.36 -9.86 -3.71
CA PRO A 42 -4.53 -10.89 -4.71
C PRO A 42 -5.61 -10.46 -5.71
N LYS A 43 -5.45 -10.88 -6.96
CA LYS A 43 -6.43 -10.61 -8.04
C LYS A 43 -7.73 -11.39 -7.84
N ARG A 44 -7.64 -12.60 -7.28
CA ARG A 44 -8.81 -13.40 -6.88
C ARG A 44 -9.13 -13.18 -5.42
N ARG A 45 -10.37 -13.50 -5.04
CA ARG A 45 -10.80 -13.39 -3.64
C ARG A 45 -10.15 -14.48 -2.78
N VAL A 46 -9.45 -14.06 -1.73
CA VAL A 46 -8.95 -14.90 -0.64
C VAL A 46 -9.10 -14.16 0.69
N LYS A 47 -9.18 -14.92 1.78
CA LYS A 47 -9.37 -14.37 3.12
C LYS A 47 -8.09 -14.46 3.95
N THR A 48 -7.38 -15.58 3.86
CA THR A 48 -6.20 -15.88 4.67
C THR A 48 -5.00 -16.24 3.78
N ILE A 49 -3.80 -16.13 4.34
CA ILE A 49 -2.58 -16.63 3.69
C ILE A 49 -2.67 -18.14 3.38
N LEU A 50 -3.48 -18.89 4.14
CA LEU A 50 -3.69 -20.32 3.93
C LEU A 50 -4.48 -20.63 2.65
N ASP A 51 -5.19 -19.65 2.10
CA ASP A 51 -5.95 -19.83 0.86
C ASP A 51 -5.05 -19.75 -0.39
N LEU A 52 -3.80 -19.34 -0.26
CA LEU A 52 -2.84 -19.19 -1.37
C LEU A 52 -2.25 -20.55 -1.77
N SER A 53 -2.12 -20.79 -3.07
CA SER A 53 -1.31 -21.90 -3.57
C SER A 53 0.19 -21.63 -3.36
N ASP A 54 1.02 -22.65 -3.59
CA ASP A 54 2.49 -22.48 -3.55
C ASP A 54 2.97 -21.46 -4.60
N GLU A 55 2.38 -21.49 -5.81
CA GLU A 55 2.70 -20.54 -6.89
C GLU A 55 2.30 -19.11 -6.51
N GLU A 56 1.11 -18.93 -5.93
CA GLU A 56 0.65 -17.64 -5.45
C GLU A 56 1.49 -17.13 -4.28
N THR A 57 1.93 -18.02 -3.39
CA THR A 57 2.81 -17.66 -2.27
C THR A 57 4.16 -17.14 -2.77
N LEU A 58 4.74 -17.80 -3.78
CA LEU A 58 5.98 -17.35 -4.42
C LEU A 58 5.79 -16.00 -5.12
N ASP A 59 4.69 -15.82 -5.85
CA ASP A 59 4.38 -14.55 -6.52
C ASP A 59 4.07 -13.42 -5.53
N PHE A 60 3.43 -13.73 -4.39
CA PHE A 60 3.17 -12.77 -3.32
C PHE A 60 4.48 -12.20 -2.74
N ILE A 61 5.40 -13.08 -2.32
CA ILE A 61 6.71 -12.67 -1.80
C ILE A 61 7.53 -11.96 -2.88
N GLY A 62 7.47 -12.44 -4.13
CA GLY A 62 8.09 -11.82 -5.29
C GLY A 62 7.58 -10.38 -5.50
N THR A 63 6.27 -10.19 -5.46
CA THR A 63 5.60 -8.89 -5.59
C THR A 63 6.05 -7.92 -4.52
N ILE A 64 6.02 -8.33 -3.24
CA ILE A 64 6.47 -7.50 -2.11
C ILE A 64 7.91 -7.05 -2.31
N LYS A 65 8.80 -7.98 -2.66
CA LYS A 65 10.22 -7.70 -2.88
C LYS A 65 10.42 -6.69 -4.00
N GLN A 66 9.70 -6.84 -5.11
CA GLN A 66 9.81 -5.94 -6.27
C GLN A 66 9.29 -4.54 -5.96
N VAL A 67 8.13 -4.44 -5.30
CA VAL A 67 7.56 -3.17 -4.83
C VAL A 67 8.50 -2.50 -3.83
N ARG A 68 8.98 -3.23 -2.82
CA ARG A 68 9.92 -2.70 -1.82
C ARG A 68 11.20 -2.18 -2.46
N LYS A 69 11.75 -2.90 -3.44
CA LYS A 69 12.94 -2.46 -4.18
C LYS A 69 12.67 -1.13 -4.91
N ALA A 70 11.55 -1.03 -5.62
CA ALA A 70 11.16 0.18 -6.31
C ALA A 70 10.92 1.36 -5.33
N MET A 71 10.32 1.12 -4.16
CA MET A 71 10.17 2.15 -3.12
C MET A 71 11.53 2.74 -2.69
N LEU A 72 12.57 1.91 -2.59
CA LEU A 72 13.92 2.38 -2.28
C LEU A 72 14.53 3.16 -3.45
N GLU A 73 14.55 2.56 -4.64
CA GLU A 73 15.27 3.10 -5.81
C GLU A 73 14.61 4.35 -6.40
N VAL A 74 13.29 4.40 -6.38
CA VAL A 74 12.49 5.43 -7.07
C VAL A 74 12.06 6.54 -6.11
N LEU A 75 11.65 6.16 -4.89
CA LEU A 75 11.08 7.09 -3.91
C LEU A 75 12.05 7.42 -2.77
N GLY A 76 13.19 6.71 -2.67
CA GLY A 76 14.15 6.91 -1.58
C GLY A 76 13.67 6.42 -0.21
N ILE A 77 12.61 5.60 -0.17
CA ILE A 77 12.01 5.11 1.08
C ILE A 77 12.89 4.02 1.68
N LYS A 78 13.41 4.29 2.89
CA LYS A 78 14.39 3.45 3.60
C LYS A 78 13.75 2.40 4.51
N ASP A 79 12.73 2.80 5.25
CA ASP A 79 12.06 1.96 6.23
C ASP A 79 10.59 1.78 5.83
N VAL A 80 10.08 0.55 5.95
CA VAL A 80 8.70 0.18 5.59
C VAL A 80 8.17 -0.77 6.66
N TYR A 81 6.99 -0.47 7.19
CA TYR A 81 6.23 -1.37 8.03
C TYR A 81 5.29 -2.22 7.18
N TYR A 82 5.14 -3.48 7.59
CA TYR A 82 4.29 -4.46 6.94
C TYR A 82 3.16 -4.83 7.89
N PHE A 83 1.92 -4.56 7.50
CA PHE A 83 0.75 -4.91 8.29
C PHE A 83 -0.15 -5.83 7.50
N GLN A 84 -0.43 -6.99 8.07
CA GLN A 84 -1.41 -7.95 7.57
C GLN A 84 -2.16 -8.49 8.77
N ASN A 85 -3.48 -8.54 8.65
CA ASN A 85 -4.35 -9.06 9.66
C ASN A 85 -5.55 -9.73 8.99
N GLU A 86 -6.05 -10.82 9.59
CA GLU A 86 -7.16 -11.62 9.05
C GLU A 86 -8.49 -11.35 9.78
N ASP A 87 -8.44 -10.59 10.88
CA ASP A 87 -9.58 -10.15 11.69
C ASP A 87 -10.22 -8.88 11.11
N THR A 88 -10.40 -8.86 9.79
CA THR A 88 -10.98 -7.74 9.04
C THR A 88 -12.12 -8.23 8.14
N PRO A 89 -13.17 -7.43 7.89
CA PRO A 89 -14.16 -7.75 6.88
C PRO A 89 -13.62 -7.61 5.44
N LEU A 90 -12.42 -7.02 5.27
CA LEU A 90 -11.76 -6.89 3.99
C LEU A 90 -11.20 -8.24 3.51
N GLN A 91 -10.93 -8.34 2.21
CA GLN A 91 -10.18 -9.47 1.65
C GLN A 91 -8.72 -9.41 2.10
N PHE A 92 -8.00 -10.51 1.91
CA PHE A 92 -6.57 -10.58 2.18
C PHE A 92 -5.83 -9.41 1.51
N HIS A 93 -5.06 -8.68 2.29
CA HIS A 93 -4.21 -7.60 1.82
C HIS A 93 -3.01 -7.44 2.74
N LEU A 94 -1.91 -6.91 2.18
CA LEU A 94 -0.74 -6.50 2.94
C LEU A 94 -0.55 -5.00 2.74
N TRP A 95 -0.55 -4.27 3.84
CA TRP A 95 -0.14 -2.88 3.88
C TRP A 95 1.37 -2.76 3.98
N MET A 96 1.94 -1.95 3.08
CA MET A 96 3.34 -1.55 3.04
C MET A 96 3.42 -0.05 3.37
N LEU A 97 3.44 0.27 4.66
CA LEU A 97 3.46 1.64 5.17
C LEU A 97 4.90 2.19 5.17
N PRO A 98 5.23 3.20 4.35
CA PRO A 98 6.54 3.83 4.42
C PRO A 98 6.68 4.60 5.72
N TYR A 99 7.84 4.53 6.36
CA TYR A 99 8.12 5.37 7.51
C TYR A 99 8.64 6.74 7.05
N CYS A 100 7.88 7.78 7.34
CA CYS A 100 8.20 9.16 7.01
C CYS A 100 8.65 9.93 8.27
N ASP A 101 9.50 10.95 8.11
CA ASP A 101 10.09 11.69 9.25
C ASP A 101 9.04 12.29 10.20
N TRP A 102 7.90 12.73 9.68
CA TRP A 102 6.81 13.28 10.49
C TRP A 102 6.19 12.24 11.44
N MET A 103 6.30 10.94 11.14
CA MET A 103 5.73 9.88 11.97
C MET A 103 6.43 9.77 13.32
N GLU A 104 7.69 10.20 13.43
CA GLU A 104 8.40 10.20 14.72
C GLU A 104 7.70 11.08 15.75
N GLY A 105 7.19 12.25 15.33
CA GLY A 105 6.46 13.17 16.20
C GLY A 105 5.01 12.77 16.48
N VAL A 106 4.45 11.84 15.69
CA VAL A 106 3.06 11.38 15.84
C VAL A 106 2.98 10.09 16.65
N ALA A 107 3.78 9.08 16.30
CA ALA A 107 3.68 7.74 16.86
C ALA A 107 5.03 7.12 17.25
N GLY A 108 6.15 7.77 16.90
CA GLY A 108 7.49 7.21 17.08
C GLY A 108 7.74 5.98 16.19
N ARG A 109 8.45 4.98 16.73
CA ARG A 109 8.71 3.69 16.06
C ARG A 109 8.11 2.53 16.84
N GLY A 110 7.65 1.50 16.12
CA GLY A 110 7.20 0.25 16.72
C GLY A 110 5.95 -0.35 16.05
N PRO A 111 5.48 -1.51 16.53
CA PRO A 111 4.34 -2.20 15.92
C PRO A 111 3.00 -1.48 16.11
N GLY A 112 2.88 -0.60 17.11
CA GLY A 112 1.62 0.09 17.46
C GLY A 112 1.34 1.38 16.69
N ILE A 113 2.15 1.74 15.69
CA ILE A 113 2.05 3.06 15.05
C ILE A 113 0.88 3.20 14.07
N LEU A 114 0.39 2.09 13.52
CA LEU A 114 -0.51 2.08 12.35
C LEU A 114 -1.75 2.96 12.55
N LEU A 115 -2.48 2.77 13.65
CA LEU A 115 -3.73 3.49 13.89
C LEU A 115 -3.49 5.00 14.04
N GLN A 116 -2.48 5.38 14.83
CA GLN A 116 -2.13 6.79 15.08
C GLN A 116 -1.70 7.50 13.79
N VAL A 117 -0.86 6.83 12.98
CA VAL A 117 -0.39 7.36 11.68
C VAL A 117 -1.55 7.50 10.70
N TRP A 118 -2.44 6.50 10.64
CA TRP A 118 -3.58 6.51 9.73
C TRP A 118 -4.60 7.61 10.10
N GLU A 119 -4.97 7.73 11.37
CA GLU A 119 -5.87 8.79 11.85
C GLU A 119 -5.28 10.17 11.59
N TYR A 120 -4.01 10.39 11.95
CA TYR A 120 -3.32 11.65 11.71
C TYR A 120 -3.29 12.00 10.22
N ALA A 121 -3.00 11.03 9.34
CA ALA A 121 -2.95 11.24 7.90
C ALA A 121 -4.32 11.63 7.33
N LYS A 122 -5.40 10.98 7.79
CA LYS A 122 -6.76 11.31 7.35
C LYS A 122 -7.16 12.73 7.73
N GLU A 123 -6.80 13.17 8.93
CA GLU A 123 -7.18 14.48 9.46
C GLU A 123 -6.31 15.62 8.93
N ASN A 124 -5.02 15.36 8.66
CA ASN A 124 -4.03 16.43 8.43
C ASN A 124 -3.35 16.38 7.05
N LEU A 125 -3.27 15.20 6.43
CA LEU A 125 -2.45 14.99 5.23
C LEU A 125 -3.25 14.72 3.97
N ASN A 126 -4.58 14.61 4.03
CA ASN A 126 -5.43 14.50 2.83
C ASN A 126 -5.66 15.86 2.13
N THR A 127 -4.60 16.69 2.04
CA THR A 127 -4.63 17.99 1.36
C THR A 127 -4.45 17.82 -0.16
N PRO A 128 -4.88 18.79 -0.98
CA PRO A 128 -4.66 18.73 -2.43
C PRO A 128 -3.19 18.56 -2.82
N GLU A 129 -2.26 19.16 -2.08
CA GLU A 129 -0.83 19.07 -2.29
C GLU A 129 -0.32 17.65 -2.02
N ALA A 130 -0.66 17.06 -0.87
CA ALA A 130 -0.25 15.71 -0.51
C ALA A 130 -0.87 14.66 -1.43
N ILE A 131 -2.13 14.84 -1.86
CA ILE A 131 -2.78 14.00 -2.87
C ILE A 131 -1.98 14.05 -4.18
N LYS A 132 -1.56 15.25 -4.61
CA LYS A 132 -0.73 15.41 -5.82
C LYS A 132 0.62 14.70 -5.67
N GLU A 133 1.31 14.88 -4.56
CA GLU A 133 2.58 14.21 -4.28
C GLU A 133 2.45 12.68 -4.27
N THR A 134 1.36 12.18 -3.70
CA THR A 134 1.03 10.75 -3.66
C THR A 134 0.80 10.20 -5.08
N LYS A 135 0.04 10.91 -5.92
CA LYS A 135 -0.15 10.55 -7.34
C LYS A 135 1.16 10.58 -8.11
N ASP A 136 2.01 11.57 -7.86
CA ASP A 136 3.33 11.66 -8.50
C ASP A 136 4.25 10.50 -8.10
N ALA A 137 4.22 10.08 -6.82
CA ALA A 137 4.94 8.89 -6.37
C ALA A 137 4.43 7.63 -7.05
N ALA A 138 3.10 7.43 -7.10
CA ALA A 138 2.49 6.29 -7.78
C ALA A 138 2.83 6.25 -9.28
N ARG A 139 2.82 7.40 -9.96
CA ARG A 139 3.23 7.53 -11.36
C ARG A 139 4.69 7.11 -11.57
N LYS A 140 5.63 7.60 -10.75
CA LYS A 140 7.05 7.23 -10.86
C LYS A 140 7.26 5.71 -10.69
N MET A 141 6.50 5.09 -9.78
CA MET A 141 6.55 3.64 -9.58
C MET A 141 6.05 2.88 -10.80
N ARG A 142 4.91 3.30 -11.40
CA ARG A 142 4.41 2.70 -12.65
C ARG A 142 5.46 2.78 -13.77
N GLU A 143 6.01 3.97 -13.99
CA GLU A 143 7.02 4.19 -15.03
C GLU A 143 8.26 3.31 -14.83
N TYR A 144 8.67 3.07 -13.58
CA TYR A 144 9.77 2.17 -13.26
C TYR A 144 9.48 0.71 -13.67
N PHE A 145 8.27 0.22 -13.38
CA PHE A 145 7.88 -1.14 -13.72
C PHE A 145 7.60 -1.34 -15.22
N GLU A 146 7.08 -0.33 -15.90
CA GLU A 146 6.88 -0.34 -17.36
C GLU A 146 8.22 -0.48 -18.10
N LYS A 147 9.22 0.31 -17.72
CA LYS A 147 10.57 0.26 -18.33
C LYS A 147 11.28 -1.09 -18.13
N ARG A 148 10.98 -1.79 -17.04
CA ARG A 148 11.54 -3.12 -16.77
C ARG A 148 10.87 -4.25 -17.54
N LYS A 149 9.63 -4.06 -18.00
CA LYS A 149 8.94 -5.04 -18.87
C LYS A 149 9.44 -4.96 -20.32
N SER A 150 10.04 -3.84 -20.73
CA SER A 150 10.60 -3.63 -22.07
C SER A 150 12.07 -4.06 -22.24
N LEU A 151 12.67 -4.67 -21.20
CA LEU A 151 14.03 -5.23 -21.19
C LEU A 151 13.94 -6.75 -21.20
#